data_AF-A0A355S082-F1
#
_entry.id   AF-A0A355S082-F1
#
_cell.length_a   1.000
_cell.length_b   1.000
_cell.length_c   1.000
_cell.angle_alpha   90.00
_cell.angle_beta   90.00
_cell.angle_gamma   90.00
#
_symmetry.space_group_name_H-M   'P 1'
#
loop_
_entity.id
_entity.type
_entity.pdbx_description
1 polymer ?
#
loop_
_entity_poly.entity_id
_entity_poly.type
_entity_poly.pdbx_seq_one_letter_code
_entity_poly.pdbx_strand_id
1 'polypeptide(L)'
;MRITVDTKNPYRKWPHVEKFQNTTLRYTPSPSFPKVMEKVIGRPCIIRLFVNLDEVWDYRTDTYYWDYPIGVNRYIGDKNHYDYDWPLTVPSPVNAHIQEYLTSHAKCADEVLLNLRRYERETTDGIITYQQYEKLFEKVVEYYKDLCPNITYIECCNEVELPQFGSLNMKEYYKLYQCA
;
A
#
# COMPACT_ATOMS: atom_id res chain seq x y z
N MET A 1 -13.48 3.92 -44.03
CA MET A 1 -12.80 2.74 -43.45
C MET A 1 -13.86 1.74 -43.01
N ARG A 2 -13.76 0.46 -43.41
CA ARG A 2 -14.72 -0.58 -43.04
C ARG A 2 -14.09 -1.47 -41.97
N ILE A 3 -14.65 -1.49 -40.76
CA ILE A 3 -14.22 -2.38 -39.67
C ILE A 3 -15.10 -3.64 -39.72
N THR A 4 -14.49 -4.82 -39.57
CA THR A 4 -15.20 -6.11 -39.46
C THR A 4 -14.70 -6.82 -38.20
N VAL A 5 -15.61 -7.37 -37.40
CA VAL A 5 -15.31 -8.08 -36.15
C VAL A 5 -15.65 -9.57 -36.33
N ASP A 6 -14.67 -10.46 -36.12
CA ASP A 6 -14.90 -11.90 -36.10
C ASP A 6 -15.25 -12.36 -34.68
N THR A 7 -16.47 -12.85 -34.49
CA THR A 7 -16.96 -13.36 -33.20
C THR A 7 -16.80 -14.87 -33.03
N LYS A 8 -16.35 -15.59 -34.05
CA LYS A 8 -16.22 -17.05 -34.02
C LYS A 8 -14.98 -17.53 -33.26
N ASN A 9 -13.96 -16.68 -33.15
CA ASN A 9 -12.67 -17.00 -32.55
C ASN A 9 -12.35 -16.04 -31.38
N PRO A 10 -13.00 -16.17 -30.22
CA PRO A 10 -12.69 -15.33 -29.06
C PRO A 10 -11.27 -15.61 -28.55
N TYR A 11 -10.45 -14.55 -28.41
CA TYR A 11 -9.06 -14.68 -27.90
C TYR A 11 -9.02 -15.04 -26.41
N ARG A 12 -9.79 -14.33 -25.58
CA ARG A 12 -9.95 -14.60 -24.15
C ARG A 12 -11.26 -14.01 -23.63
N LYS A 13 -11.72 -14.48 -22.47
CA LYS A 13 -12.77 -13.79 -21.71
C LYS A 13 -12.24 -12.42 -21.30
N TRP A 14 -13.03 -11.37 -21.54
CA TRP A 14 -12.68 -10.03 -21.08
C TRP A 14 -12.58 -10.03 -19.55
N PRO A 15 -11.41 -9.73 -18.96
CA PRO A 15 -11.34 -9.51 -17.52
C PRO A 15 -12.10 -8.21 -17.25
N HIS A 16 -13.03 -8.23 -16.31
CA HIS A 16 -13.78 -7.04 -15.89
C HIS A 16 -12.81 -6.05 -15.22
N VAL A 17 -12.03 -5.30 -16.01
CA VAL A 17 -10.95 -4.41 -15.54
C VAL A 17 -11.45 -3.35 -14.58
N GLU A 18 -12.72 -2.96 -14.70
CA GLU A 18 -13.41 -2.07 -13.77
C GLU A 18 -13.54 -2.64 -12.35
N LYS A 19 -13.35 -3.95 -12.17
CA LYS A 19 -13.38 -4.65 -10.88
C LYS A 19 -12.02 -4.69 -10.17
N PHE A 20 -10.99 -4.08 -10.76
CA PHE A 20 -9.67 -3.92 -10.15
C PHE A 20 -9.54 -2.46 -9.72
N GLN A 21 -9.51 -2.23 -8.41
CA GLN A 21 -9.55 -0.89 -7.84
C GLN A 21 -8.24 -0.56 -7.11
N ASN A 22 -7.84 0.70 -7.18
CA ASN A 22 -6.69 1.22 -6.45
C ASN A 22 -7.12 2.35 -5.53
N THR A 23 -6.42 2.50 -4.41
CA THR A 23 -6.68 3.56 -3.43
C THR A 23 -5.44 4.43 -3.23
N THR A 24 -5.47 5.36 -2.28
CA THR A 24 -4.31 6.19 -1.93
C THR A 24 -4.36 6.60 -0.46
N LEU A 25 -3.19 6.69 0.17
CA LEU A 25 -3.04 7.26 1.52
C LEU A 25 -2.68 8.76 1.49
N ARG A 26 -2.27 9.31 0.34
CA ARG A 26 -1.93 10.75 0.24
C ARG A 26 -3.14 11.65 0.50
N TYR A 27 -4.31 11.17 0.08
CA TYR A 27 -5.62 11.83 0.23
C TYR A 27 -6.62 10.78 0.70
N THR A 28 -6.52 10.41 1.97
CA THR A 28 -7.31 9.31 2.51
C THR A 28 -8.80 9.65 2.43
N PRO A 29 -9.60 8.85 1.70
CA PRO A 29 -11.03 9.10 1.58
C PRO A 29 -11.74 8.83 2.91
N SER A 30 -12.96 9.35 3.04
CA SER A 30 -13.83 9.05 4.19
C SER A 30 -14.06 7.53 4.30
N PRO A 31 -14.19 6.96 5.52
CA PRO A 31 -14.54 5.55 5.74
C PRO A 31 -15.85 5.10 5.08
N SER A 32 -16.72 6.04 4.68
CA SER A 32 -17.95 5.73 3.94
C SER A 32 -17.73 5.49 2.45
N PHE A 33 -16.59 5.90 1.89
CA PHE A 33 -16.28 5.82 0.46
C PHE A 33 -16.36 4.39 -0.12
N PRO A 34 -15.85 3.33 0.54
CA PRO A 34 -15.93 1.96 0.01
C PRO A 34 -17.35 1.48 -0.27
N LYS A 35 -18.31 1.83 0.60
CA LYS A 35 -19.73 1.50 0.41
C LYS A 35 -20.34 2.24 -0.76
N VAL A 36 -19.93 3.49 -0.99
CA VAL A 36 -20.36 4.27 -2.15
C VAL A 36 -19.81 3.65 -3.42
N MET A 37 -18.53 3.28 -3.43
CA MET A 37 -17.90 2.58 -4.55
C MET A 37 -18.61 1.26 -4.86
N GLU A 38 -18.84 0.40 -3.86
CA GLU A 38 -19.57 -0.87 -4.05
C GLU A 38 -20.98 -0.65 -4.63
N LYS A 39 -21.68 0.41 -4.21
CA LYS A 39 -23.00 0.75 -4.77
C LYS A 39 -22.94 1.19 -6.25
N VAL A 40 -21.88 1.88 -6.66
CA VAL A 40 -21.78 2.49 -8.00
C VAL A 40 -21.21 1.52 -9.03
N ILE A 41 -20.12 0.82 -8.69
CA ILE A 41 -19.40 -0.07 -9.62
C ILE A 41 -19.52 -1.56 -9.24
N GLY A 42 -20.27 -1.86 -8.18
CA GLY A 42 -20.35 -3.19 -7.59
C GLY A 42 -19.10 -3.54 -6.78
N ARG A 43 -19.14 -4.70 -6.13
CA ARG A 43 -18.00 -5.27 -5.39
C ARG A 43 -16.80 -5.47 -6.32
N PRO A 44 -15.60 -4.93 -6.02
CA PRO A 44 -14.36 -5.21 -6.75
C PRO A 44 -13.89 -6.65 -6.54
N CYS A 45 -13.28 -7.24 -7.56
CA CYS A 45 -12.61 -8.54 -7.44
C CYS A 45 -11.30 -8.39 -6.68
N ILE A 46 -10.50 -7.36 -7.00
CA ILE A 46 -9.27 -7.03 -6.28
C ILE A 46 -9.27 -5.55 -5.96
N ILE A 47 -8.95 -5.21 -4.71
CA ILE A 47 -8.61 -3.84 -4.33
C ILE A 47 -7.18 -3.77 -3.81
N ARG A 48 -6.42 -2.78 -4.31
CA ARG A 48 -5.07 -2.46 -3.85
C ARG A 48 -5.15 -1.45 -2.71
N LEU A 49 -4.63 -1.85 -1.54
CA LEU A 49 -4.56 -1.05 -0.32
C LEU A 49 -3.11 -0.88 0.10
N PHE A 50 -2.83 0.20 0.84
CA PHE A 50 -1.47 0.57 1.20
C PHE A 50 -1.27 0.58 2.71
N VAL A 51 -0.05 0.25 3.12
CA VAL A 51 0.50 0.46 4.45
C VAL A 51 1.86 1.13 4.30
N ASN A 52 2.06 2.23 5.02
CA ASN A 52 3.34 2.94 5.07
C ASN A 52 4.11 2.43 6.28
N LEU A 53 5.29 1.83 6.07
CA LEU A 53 6.04 1.19 7.14
C LEU A 53 6.56 2.18 8.18
N ASP A 54 6.91 3.41 7.76
CA ASP A 54 7.30 4.50 8.64
C ASP A 54 6.14 5.08 9.48
N GLU A 55 4.90 4.78 9.09
CA GLU A 55 3.76 5.06 9.93
C GLU A 55 3.47 3.91 10.92
N VAL A 56 3.83 2.66 10.60
CA VAL A 56 3.59 1.50 11.49
C VAL A 56 4.65 1.39 12.59
N TRP A 57 5.93 1.57 12.27
CA TRP A 57 7.02 1.33 13.19
C TRP A 57 7.90 2.57 13.28
N ASP A 58 8.52 2.80 14.44
CA ASP A 58 9.52 3.85 14.61
C ASP A 58 10.88 3.25 14.94
N TYR A 59 11.79 3.24 13.95
CA TYR A 59 13.13 2.67 14.12
C TYR A 59 13.97 3.33 15.22
N ARG A 60 13.65 4.57 15.64
CA ARG A 60 14.40 5.29 16.67
C ARG A 60 14.10 4.78 18.07
N THR A 61 12.87 4.30 18.27
CA THR A 61 12.33 3.92 19.58
C THR A 61 11.89 2.45 19.64
N ASP A 62 11.98 1.73 18.52
CA ASP A 62 11.48 0.38 18.32
C ASP A 62 9.99 0.21 18.71
N THR A 63 9.19 1.26 18.50
CA THR A 63 7.77 1.29 18.88
C THR A 63 6.87 1.02 17.67
N TYR A 64 5.83 0.21 17.88
CA TYR A 64 4.81 -0.08 16.87
C TYR A 64 3.52 0.68 17.16
N TYR A 65 2.99 1.34 16.12
CA TYR A 65 1.73 2.06 16.10
C TYR A 65 0.75 1.34 15.16
N TRP A 66 0.09 0.29 15.65
CA TRP A 66 -0.75 -0.57 14.80
C TRP A 66 -2.05 0.09 14.30
N ASP A 67 -2.50 1.16 14.94
CA ASP A 67 -3.67 1.94 14.51
C ASP A 67 -3.32 3.42 14.42
N TYR A 68 -2.39 3.76 13.54
CA TYR A 68 -1.93 5.12 13.38
C TYR A 68 -2.95 6.01 12.64
N PRO A 69 -3.00 7.32 12.96
CA PRO A 69 -3.71 8.30 12.16
C PRO A 69 -2.96 8.49 10.83
N ILE A 70 -3.68 8.36 9.71
CA ILE A 70 -3.06 8.39 8.39
C ILE A 70 -2.63 9.81 8.02
N GLY A 71 -1.40 9.93 7.53
CA GLY A 71 -0.85 11.18 7.01
C GLY A 71 -0.23 12.05 8.10
N VAL A 72 0.12 11.49 9.25
CA VAL A 72 0.77 12.20 10.36
C VAL A 72 2.26 11.86 10.40
N ASN A 73 3.09 12.78 9.93
CA ASN A 73 4.54 12.59 9.87
C ASN A 73 5.18 12.72 11.28
N ARG A 74 5.70 11.61 11.82
CA ARG A 74 6.43 11.54 13.11
C ARG A 74 7.94 11.78 12.98
N TYR A 75 8.44 11.95 11.76
CA TYR A 75 9.85 12.11 11.44
C TYR A 75 10.28 13.56 11.21
N ILE A 76 9.41 14.53 11.52
CA ILE A 76 9.75 15.95 11.43
C ILE A 76 11.03 16.23 12.21
N GLY A 77 12.08 16.66 11.49
CA GLY A 77 13.39 16.99 12.06
C GLY A 77 14.36 15.83 12.22
N ASP A 78 13.97 14.59 11.88
CA ASP A 78 14.91 13.48 11.77
C ASP A 78 15.70 13.59 10.47
N LYS A 79 17.03 13.64 10.58
CA LYS A 79 17.95 13.76 9.44
C LYS A 79 18.21 12.43 8.74
N ASN A 80 17.87 11.31 9.38
CA ASN A 80 18.08 9.97 8.84
C ASN A 80 16.83 9.43 8.14
N HIS A 81 15.68 10.08 8.28
CA HIS A 81 14.44 9.68 7.60
C HIS A 81 14.36 10.35 6.24
N TYR A 82 13.95 9.57 5.24
CA TYR A 82 13.79 10.06 3.87
C TYR A 82 12.40 10.65 3.66
N ASP A 83 12.32 11.76 2.91
CA ASP A 83 11.05 12.49 2.76
C ASP A 83 9.94 11.70 2.02
N TYR A 84 10.29 10.75 1.15
CA TYR A 84 9.34 10.02 0.30
C TYR A 84 8.30 10.95 -0.35
N ASP A 85 7.01 10.62 -0.23
CA ASP A 85 5.88 11.43 -0.66
C ASP A 85 5.24 12.23 0.48
N TRP A 86 5.93 12.41 1.62
CA TRP A 86 5.46 13.27 2.71
C TRP A 86 5.12 14.70 2.27
N PRO A 87 5.89 15.37 1.40
CA PRO A 87 5.54 16.71 0.92
C PRO A 87 4.19 16.79 0.19
N LEU A 88 3.67 15.66 -0.27
CA LEU A 88 2.40 15.54 -1.00
C LEU A 88 1.28 14.93 -0.15
N THR A 89 1.59 14.51 1.07
CA THR A 89 0.65 13.80 1.95
C THR A 89 -0.10 14.81 2.81
N VAL A 90 -1.43 14.70 2.84
CA VAL A 90 -2.29 15.54 3.67
C VAL A 90 -2.90 14.68 4.77
N PRO A 91 -2.78 15.08 6.06
CA PRO A 91 -3.48 14.40 7.15
C PRO A 91 -4.97 14.29 6.84
N SER A 92 -5.57 13.14 7.17
CA SER A 92 -6.99 12.96 6.94
C SER A 92 -7.81 14.04 7.67
N PRO A 93 -8.70 14.78 6.99
CA PRO A 93 -9.52 15.82 7.63
C PRO A 93 -10.54 15.25 8.62
N VAL A 94 -10.78 13.93 8.57
CA VAL A 94 -11.67 13.20 9.48
C VAL A 94 -10.89 12.35 10.49
N ASN A 95 -9.56 12.54 10.59
CA ASN A 95 -8.68 11.71 11.38
C ASN A 95 -8.90 10.21 11.12
N ALA A 96 -8.91 9.82 9.84
CA ALA A 96 -9.01 8.41 9.47
C ALA A 96 -7.78 7.63 9.97
N HIS A 97 -8.04 6.48 10.57
CA HIS A 97 -7.02 5.57 11.07
C HIS A 97 -6.82 4.39 10.13
N ILE A 98 -5.62 3.81 10.14
CA ILE A 98 -5.24 2.73 9.22
C ILE A 98 -6.13 1.49 9.34
N GLN A 99 -6.54 1.08 10.54
CA GLN A 99 -7.37 -0.12 10.70
C GLN A 99 -8.78 0.08 10.16
N GLU A 100 -9.39 1.24 10.41
CA GLU A 100 -10.70 1.58 9.85
C GLU A 100 -10.63 1.66 8.33
N TYR A 101 -9.59 2.30 7.79
CA TYR A 101 -9.36 2.38 6.34
C TYR A 101 -9.24 0.98 5.72
N LEU A 102 -8.35 0.11 6.24
CA LEU A 102 -8.14 -1.23 5.69
C LEU A 102 -9.40 -2.08 5.79
N THR A 103 -10.01 -2.17 6.97
CA THR A 103 -11.17 -3.04 7.19
C THR A 103 -12.40 -2.60 6.41
N SER A 104 -12.65 -1.29 6.28
CA SER A 104 -13.78 -0.76 5.51
C SER A 104 -13.66 -1.06 4.01
N HIS A 105 -12.45 -0.94 3.45
CA HIS A 105 -12.19 -1.25 2.04
C HIS A 105 -12.17 -2.76 1.79
N ALA A 106 -11.47 -3.52 2.64
CA ALA A 106 -11.34 -4.97 2.52
C ALA A 106 -12.71 -5.67 2.56
N LYS A 107 -13.62 -5.24 3.44
CA LYS A 107 -15.00 -5.78 3.51
C LYS A 107 -15.79 -5.59 2.22
N CYS A 108 -15.43 -4.60 1.39
CA CYS A 108 -16.14 -4.26 0.17
C CYS A 108 -15.51 -4.87 -1.10
N ALA A 109 -14.52 -5.76 -0.98
CA ALA A 109 -13.84 -6.41 -2.12
C ALA A 109 -13.67 -7.92 -1.91
N ASP A 110 -13.58 -8.71 -2.98
CA ASP A 110 -13.37 -10.16 -2.87
C ASP A 110 -11.96 -10.47 -2.34
N GLU A 111 -10.94 -9.87 -2.95
CA GLU A 111 -9.54 -10.03 -2.57
C GLU A 111 -8.86 -8.66 -2.37
N VAL A 112 -7.83 -8.63 -1.54
CA VAL A 112 -6.98 -7.46 -1.31
C VAL A 112 -5.55 -7.77 -1.76
N LEU A 113 -4.99 -6.83 -2.51
CA LEU A 113 -3.55 -6.69 -2.73
C LEU A 113 -3.03 -5.66 -1.71
N LEU A 114 -2.28 -6.13 -0.71
CA LEU A 114 -1.69 -5.27 0.31
C LEU A 114 -0.30 -4.81 -0.14
N ASN A 115 -0.16 -3.51 -0.38
CA ASN A 115 1.11 -2.87 -0.68
C ASN A 115 1.78 -2.35 0.59
N LEU A 116 3.04 -2.73 0.81
CA LEU A 116 3.89 -2.20 1.88
C LEU A 116 4.99 -1.37 1.25
N ARG A 117 5.16 -0.13 1.71
CA ARG A 117 6.14 0.82 1.14
C ARG A 117 6.75 1.71 2.23
N ARG A 118 7.78 2.48 1.84
CA ARG A 118 8.64 3.30 2.71
C ARG A 118 9.65 2.43 3.48
N TYR A 119 10.71 3.07 3.99
CA TYR A 119 11.93 2.44 4.48
C TYR A 119 12.81 1.75 3.44
N GLU A 120 12.53 1.89 2.15
CA GLU A 120 13.40 1.37 1.11
C GLU A 120 14.82 1.96 1.21
N ARG A 121 14.93 3.28 1.43
CA ARG A 121 16.22 3.98 1.52
C ARG A 121 16.90 3.84 2.86
N GLU A 122 16.16 3.95 3.95
CA GLU A 122 16.68 3.70 5.29
C GLU A 122 17.30 2.29 5.37
N THR A 123 16.69 1.30 4.71
CA THR A 123 17.22 -0.06 4.64
C THR A 123 18.44 -0.16 3.72
N THR A 124 18.35 0.40 2.51
CA THR A 124 19.43 0.32 1.50
C THR A 124 20.70 1.05 1.96
N ASP A 125 20.55 2.16 2.67
CA ASP A 125 21.66 2.99 3.17
C ASP A 125 22.13 2.57 4.58
N GLY A 126 21.52 1.55 5.17
CA GLY A 126 21.99 0.90 6.41
C GLY A 126 21.59 1.59 7.72
N ILE A 127 20.62 2.50 7.68
CA ILE A 127 19.98 3.06 8.89
C ILE A 127 19.12 1.98 9.57
N ILE A 128 18.44 1.19 8.75
CA ILE A 128 17.72 -0.02 9.15
C ILE A 128 18.43 -1.20 8.49
N THR A 129 18.63 -2.30 9.21
CA THR A 129 19.22 -3.50 8.61
C THR A 129 18.19 -4.27 7.79
N TYR A 130 18.64 -5.02 6.76
CA TYR A 130 17.76 -5.93 6.01
C TYR A 130 17.00 -6.91 6.90
N GLN A 131 17.61 -7.37 8.00
CA GLN A 131 16.96 -8.27 8.96
C GLN A 131 15.87 -7.57 9.78
N GLN A 132 16.03 -6.28 10.09
CA GLN A 132 14.97 -5.49 10.71
C GLN A 132 13.84 -5.23 9.72
N TYR A 133 14.17 -4.94 8.47
CA TYR A 133 13.19 -4.76 7.41
C TYR A 133 12.36 -6.03 7.17
N GLU A 134 13.00 -7.20 7.04
CA GLU A 134 12.33 -8.51 6.92
C GLU A 134 11.37 -8.76 8.08
N LYS A 135 11.84 -8.64 9.33
CA LYS A 135 10.99 -8.83 10.52
C LYS A 135 9.84 -7.84 10.60
N LEU A 136 10.07 -6.58 10.23
CA LEU A 136 9.02 -5.57 10.17
C LEU A 136 7.98 -5.95 9.13
N PHE A 137 8.43 -6.31 7.92
CA PHE A 137 7.57 -6.68 6.80
C PHE A 137 6.68 -7.88 7.16
N GLU A 138 7.27 -8.97 7.65
CA GLU A 138 6.55 -10.16 8.12
C GLU A 138 5.50 -9.79 9.17
N LYS A 139 5.89 -9.06 10.22
CA LYS A 139 4.99 -8.70 11.33
C LYS A 139 3.84 -7.80 10.89
N VAL A 140 4.09 -6.90 9.95
CA VAL A 140 3.07 -6.02 9.36
C VAL A 140 2.09 -6.83 8.52
N VAL A 141 2.59 -7.74 7.68
CA VAL A 141 1.76 -8.63 6.86
C VAL A 141 0.89 -9.51 7.75
N GLU A 142 1.46 -10.19 8.74
CA GLU A 142 0.73 -11.04 9.68
C GLU A 142 -0.38 -10.26 10.41
N TYR A 143 -0.03 -9.11 11.00
CA TYR A 143 -0.98 -8.30 11.75
C TYR A 143 -2.18 -7.86 10.91
N TYR A 144 -1.94 -7.33 9.70
CA TYR A 144 -3.02 -6.85 8.85
C TYR A 144 -3.77 -7.97 8.14
N LYS A 145 -3.15 -9.13 7.89
CA LYS A 145 -3.82 -10.33 7.40
C LYS A 145 -4.81 -10.89 8.41
N ASP A 146 -4.46 -10.89 9.70
CA ASP A 146 -5.38 -11.26 10.78
C ASP A 146 -6.58 -10.30 10.84
N LEU A 147 -6.33 -9.00 10.65
CA LEU A 147 -7.37 -7.98 10.63
C LEU A 147 -8.27 -8.05 9.37
N CYS A 148 -7.67 -8.36 8.22
CA CYS A 148 -8.32 -8.43 6.91
C CYS A 148 -8.03 -9.79 6.25
N PRO A 149 -8.79 -10.85 6.57
CA PRO A 149 -8.50 -12.21 6.11
C PRO A 149 -8.50 -12.40 4.59
N ASN A 150 -9.10 -11.48 3.82
CA ASN A 150 -9.12 -11.51 2.36
C ASN A 150 -7.91 -10.80 1.70
N ILE A 151 -6.86 -10.45 2.45
CA ILE A 151 -5.56 -10.09 1.88
C ILE A 151 -4.94 -11.31 1.22
N THR A 152 -5.00 -11.40 -0.10
CA THR A 152 -4.56 -12.58 -0.87
C THR A 152 -3.18 -12.38 -1.47
N TYR A 153 -2.82 -11.14 -1.76
CA TYR A 153 -1.57 -10.79 -2.42
C TYR A 153 -0.82 -9.74 -1.62
N ILE A 154 0.51 -9.83 -1.64
CA ILE A 154 1.41 -8.85 -1.03
C ILE A 154 2.25 -8.22 -2.14
N GLU A 155 2.41 -6.91 -2.09
CA GLU A 155 3.26 -6.16 -2.98
C GLU A 155 4.31 -5.41 -2.17
N CYS A 156 5.58 -5.71 -2.45
CA CYS A 156 6.73 -5.06 -1.84
C CYS A 156 7.10 -3.79 -2.61
N CYS A 157 7.08 -2.66 -1.90
CA CYS A 157 7.37 -1.31 -2.37
C CYS A 157 6.39 -0.79 -3.44
N ASN A 158 6.55 0.45 -3.88
CA ASN A 158 5.73 1.06 -4.93
C ASN A 158 6.57 1.98 -5.81
N GLU A 159 6.59 1.76 -7.13
CA GLU A 159 7.24 2.68 -8.10
C GLU A 159 8.65 3.11 -7.64
N VAL A 160 9.45 2.13 -7.21
CA VAL A 160 10.70 2.32 -6.46
C VAL A 160 11.74 3.18 -7.16
N GLU A 161 11.68 3.27 -8.48
CA GLU A 161 12.54 4.10 -9.30
C GLU A 161 12.24 5.60 -9.19
N LEU A 162 11.06 5.98 -8.68
CA LEU A 162 10.65 7.37 -8.59
C LEU A 162 11.26 8.05 -7.35
N PRO A 163 11.63 9.35 -7.45
CA PRO A 163 12.24 10.09 -6.34
C PRO A 163 11.43 10.05 -5.04
N GLN A 164 10.10 10.17 -5.13
CA GLN A 164 9.20 10.14 -3.99
C GLN A 164 8.98 8.74 -3.37
N PHE A 165 9.55 7.68 -3.95
CA PHE A 165 9.35 6.29 -3.51
C PHE A 165 10.65 5.50 -3.38
N GLY A 166 11.76 6.21 -3.17
CA GLY A 166 13.05 5.63 -2.85
C GLY A 166 14.10 5.79 -3.93
N SER A 167 13.76 6.10 -5.19
CA SER A 167 14.75 6.28 -6.26
C SER A 167 15.77 5.12 -6.36
N LEU A 168 15.31 3.89 -6.13
CA LEU A 168 16.14 2.69 -6.15
C LEU A 168 16.45 2.26 -7.58
N ASN A 169 17.63 1.70 -7.75
CA ASN A 169 17.91 0.87 -8.92
C ASN A 169 17.46 -0.59 -8.69
N MET A 170 17.44 -1.38 -9.76
CA MET A 170 16.99 -2.77 -9.69
C MET A 170 17.80 -3.66 -8.74
N LYS A 171 19.09 -3.40 -8.54
CA LYS A 171 19.91 -4.21 -7.62
C LYS A 171 19.55 -3.92 -6.16
N GLU A 172 19.28 -2.66 -5.85
CA GLU A 172 18.83 -2.23 -4.52
C GLU A 172 17.43 -2.79 -4.23
N TYR A 173 16.50 -2.61 -5.17
CA TYR A 173 15.15 -3.16 -5.07
C TYR A 173 15.16 -4.69 -4.90
N TYR A 174 15.95 -5.41 -5.70
CA TYR A 174 15.96 -6.87 -5.63
C TYR A 174 16.41 -7.39 -4.26
N LYS A 175 17.31 -6.70 -3.57
CA LYS A 175 17.70 -7.07 -2.20
C LYS A 175 16.55 -6.88 -1.21
N LEU A 176 15.78 -5.79 -1.32
CA LEU A 176 14.59 -5.59 -0.49
C LEU A 176 13.54 -6.66 -0.76
N TYR A 177 13.29 -6.94 -2.05
CA TYR A 177 12.33 -7.96 -2.48
C TYR A 177 12.67 -9.36 -1.97
N GLN A 178 13.94 -9.70 -1.82
CA GLN A 178 14.37 -10.98 -1.25
C GLN A 178 14.12 -11.10 0.27
N CYS A 179 13.90 -9.98 0.95
CA CYS A 179 13.60 -9.90 2.37
C CYS A 179 12.10 -9.74 2.67
N ALA A 180 11.27 -9.55 1.65
CA ALA A 180 9.85 -9.22 1.76
C ALA A 180 8.95 -10.43 1.52
#